data_AF-A0A7X8HD37-F1
#
_entry.id   AF-A0A7X8HD37-F1
#
_cell.length_a   1.000
_cell.length_b   1.000
_cell.length_c   1.000
_cell.angle_alpha   90.00
_cell.angle_beta   90.00
_cell.angle_gamma   90.00
#
_symmetry.space_group_name_H-M   'P 1'
#
loop_
_entity.id
_entity.type
_entity.pdbx_description
1 polymer ?
#
loop_
_entity_poly.entity_id
_entity_poly.type
_entity_poly.pdbx_seq_one_letter_code
_entity_poly.pdbx_strand_id
1 'polypeptide(L)'
;MSPGEDPDALPPWTFRHGASWLVEGGVVLPVPGFHDEWIRSHQDLVPGCSNVCDVVIRKNWVSVSVFSEGYVELLVPGRRDAESLERCRIFLARAAGAWDHALLMTMDEEGYIRLAPADTADPETFLERVGRGAGFRL
;
A
#
# COMPACT_ATOMS: atom_id res chain seq x y z
N MET A 1 -19.14 1.63 9.34
CA MET A 1 -19.13 2.04 7.92
C MET A 1 -18.26 1.07 7.16
N SER A 2 -18.57 0.72 5.90
CA SER A 2 -17.64 -0.05 5.07
C SER A 2 -16.70 0.92 4.35
N PRO A 3 -15.43 0.56 4.06
CA PRO A 3 -14.49 1.45 3.38
C PRO A 3 -15.00 2.01 2.04
N GLY A 4 -15.74 1.21 1.27
CA GLY A 4 -16.34 1.66 0.00
C GLY A 4 -17.53 2.62 0.15
N GLU A 5 -17.99 2.86 1.38
CA GLU A 5 -19.09 3.78 1.71
C GLU A 5 -18.59 5.07 2.36
N ASP A 6 -17.28 5.19 2.57
CA ASP A 6 -16.66 6.41 3.08
C ASP A 6 -16.83 7.54 2.04
N PRO A 7 -17.34 8.73 2.45
CA PRO A 7 -17.61 9.82 1.51
C PRO A 7 -16.35 10.38 0.85
N ASP A 8 -15.18 10.18 1.46
CA ASP A 8 -13.88 10.61 0.94
C ASP A 8 -13.18 9.49 0.14
N ALA A 9 -13.80 8.30 0.04
CA ALA A 9 -13.28 7.20 -0.78
C ALA A 9 -13.19 7.61 -2.25
N LEU A 10 -12.04 7.31 -2.85
CA LEU A 10 -11.80 7.55 -4.26
C LEU A 10 -12.14 6.31 -5.09
N PRO A 11 -12.39 6.49 -6.42
CA PRO A 11 -12.54 5.38 -7.33
C PRO A 11 -11.38 4.37 -7.20
N PRO A 12 -11.64 3.08 -7.45
CA PRO A 12 -10.61 2.06 -7.31
C PRO A 12 -9.34 2.39 -8.11
N TRP A 13 -8.19 2.13 -7.49
CA TRP A 13 -6.85 2.29 -8.08
C TRP A 13 -6.45 3.73 -8.40
N THR A 14 -7.14 4.72 -7.82
CA THR A 14 -6.78 6.13 -8.00
C THR A 14 -5.38 6.40 -7.47
N PHE A 15 -4.45 6.71 -8.37
CA PHE A 15 -3.09 7.11 -8.03
C PHE A 15 -3.04 8.61 -7.73
N ARG A 16 -2.59 8.99 -6.54
CA ARG A 16 -2.50 10.39 -6.11
C ARG A 16 -1.31 10.62 -5.19
N HIS A 17 -0.78 11.85 -5.22
CA HIS A 17 0.23 12.27 -4.26
C HIS A 17 -0.32 12.30 -2.82
N GLY A 18 0.57 12.03 -1.88
CA GLY A 18 0.31 11.96 -0.45
C GLY A 18 0.02 10.54 0.04
N ALA A 19 -0.48 10.46 1.27
CA ALA A 19 -0.80 9.21 1.94
C ALA A 19 -2.23 8.74 1.63
N SER A 20 -2.41 7.42 1.57
CA SER A 20 -3.71 6.77 1.43
C SER A 20 -3.67 5.32 1.90
N TRP A 21 -4.83 4.78 2.26
CA TRP A 21 -5.05 3.35 2.41
C TRP A 21 -5.55 2.76 1.10
N LEU A 22 -4.94 1.68 0.66
CA LEU A 22 -5.46 0.83 -0.41
C LEU A 22 -6.11 -0.41 0.23
N VAL A 23 -7.44 -0.49 0.11
CA VAL A 23 -8.26 -1.49 0.79
C VAL A 23 -8.80 -2.53 -0.19
N GLU A 24 -9.68 -3.43 0.26
CA GLU A 24 -10.29 -4.46 -0.59
C GLU A 24 -10.98 -3.85 -1.84
N GLY A 25 -10.92 -4.57 -2.96
CA GLY A 25 -11.47 -4.11 -4.24
C GLY A 25 -10.68 -2.96 -4.89
N GLY A 26 -9.58 -2.52 -4.28
CA GLY A 26 -8.72 -1.45 -4.79
C GLY A 26 -9.21 -0.05 -4.45
N VAL A 27 -10.21 0.09 -3.57
CA VAL A 27 -10.67 1.38 -3.07
C VAL A 27 -9.52 2.12 -2.39
N VAL A 28 -9.44 3.43 -2.64
CA VAL A 28 -8.39 4.29 -2.09
C VAL A 28 -9.02 5.25 -1.09
N LEU A 29 -8.61 5.16 0.17
CA LEU A 29 -9.02 6.10 1.22
C LEU A 29 -7.89 7.13 1.43
N PRO A 30 -8.08 8.39 1.04
CA PRO A 30 -7.10 9.44 1.28
C PRO A 30 -6.85 9.63 2.78
N VAL A 31 -5.58 9.84 3.14
CA VAL A 31 -5.18 10.24 4.49
C VAL A 31 -4.78 11.71 4.44
N PRO A 32 -5.69 12.65 4.77
CA PRO A 32 -5.31 14.05 4.98
C PRO A 32 -4.43 14.16 6.23
N GLY A 33 -3.26 14.79 6.09
CA GLY A 33 -2.33 14.97 7.21
C GLY A 33 -1.57 13.69 7.56
N PHE A 34 -1.67 13.25 8.82
CA PHE A 34 -0.89 12.14 9.35
C PHE A 34 -1.74 10.90 9.62
N HIS A 35 -1.19 9.71 9.36
CA HIS A 35 -1.86 8.44 9.61
C HIS A 35 -2.39 8.29 11.05
N ASP A 36 -1.63 8.71 12.06
CA ASP A 36 -2.02 8.57 13.47
C ASP A 36 -3.25 9.42 13.83
N GLU A 37 -3.40 10.60 13.22
CA GLU A 37 -4.59 11.42 13.40
C GLU A 37 -5.78 10.82 12.67
N TRP A 38 -5.58 10.37 11.43
CA TRP A 38 -6.61 9.70 10.67
C TRP A 38 -7.13 8.46 11.41
N ILE A 39 -6.24 7.59 11.92
CA ILE A 39 -6.61 6.37 12.65
C ILE A 39 -7.42 6.70 13.89
N ARG A 40 -7.04 7.74 14.66
CA ARG A 40 -7.80 8.16 15.84
C ARG A 40 -9.20 8.65 15.50
N SER A 41 -9.36 9.35 14.37
CA SER A 41 -10.66 9.90 13.93
C SER A 41 -11.55 8.90 13.20
N HIS A 42 -11.03 7.77 12.71
CA HIS A 42 -11.76 6.77 11.92
C HIS A 42 -11.84 5.40 12.61
N GLN A 43 -12.01 5.39 13.94
CA GLN A 43 -12.13 4.15 14.73
C GLN A 43 -13.39 3.33 14.39
N ASP A 44 -14.37 3.91 13.70
CA ASP A 44 -15.51 3.17 13.17
C ASP A 44 -15.12 2.27 11.98
N LEU A 45 -14.08 2.64 11.22
CA LEU A 45 -13.48 1.85 10.14
C LEU A 45 -12.37 0.92 10.66
N VAL A 46 -11.51 1.44 11.54
CA VAL A 46 -10.35 0.74 12.08
C VAL A 46 -10.38 0.55 13.61
N PRO A 47 -11.45 -0.06 14.17
CA PRO A 47 -11.63 -0.17 15.62
C PRO A 47 -10.46 -0.89 16.30
N GLY A 48 -9.94 -0.25 17.34
CA GLY A 48 -8.86 -0.78 18.17
C GLY A 48 -7.48 -0.72 17.53
N CYS A 49 -7.33 -0.10 16.36
CA CYS A 49 -6.04 0.18 15.76
C CYS A 49 -5.48 1.51 16.31
N SER A 50 -4.21 1.53 16.68
CA SER A 50 -3.55 2.70 17.29
C SER A 50 -2.48 3.33 16.40
N ASN A 51 -2.01 2.60 15.39
CA ASN A 51 -0.93 2.99 14.50
C ASN A 51 -1.07 2.29 13.14
N VAL A 52 -0.23 2.66 12.19
CA VAL A 52 -0.24 2.12 10.82
C VAL A 52 -0.10 0.59 10.81
N CYS A 53 0.80 0.04 11.62
CA CYS A 53 1.05 -1.40 11.68
C CYS A 53 -0.19 -2.17 12.12
N ASP A 54 -0.93 -1.66 13.10
CA ASP A 54 -2.21 -2.26 13.53
C ASP A 54 -3.20 -2.34 12.36
N VAL A 55 -3.33 -1.26 11.58
CA VAL A 55 -4.24 -1.22 10.43
C VAL A 55 -3.81 -2.22 9.37
N VAL A 56 -2.53 -2.20 8.98
CA VAL A 56 -1.98 -3.12 7.98
C VAL A 56 -2.23 -4.57 8.40
N ILE A 57 -1.80 -4.96 9.61
CA ILE A 57 -1.88 -6.35 10.07
C ILE A 57 -3.32 -6.80 10.33
N ARG A 58 -4.14 -5.99 11.01
CA ARG A 58 -5.48 -6.41 11.45
C ARG A 58 -6.55 -6.27 10.39
N LYS A 59 -6.35 -5.38 9.40
CA LYS A 59 -7.32 -5.12 8.33
C LYS A 59 -6.90 -5.68 6.99
N ASN A 60 -5.67 -6.18 6.87
CA ASN A 60 -5.05 -6.51 5.60
C ASN A 60 -5.14 -5.31 4.62
N TRP A 61 -4.91 -4.09 5.11
CA TRP A 61 -4.89 -2.90 4.26
C TRP A 61 -3.45 -2.57 3.88
N VAL A 62 -3.27 -1.92 2.74
CA VAL A 62 -1.95 -1.45 2.30
C VAL A 62 -1.84 0.04 2.61
N SER A 63 -0.80 0.43 3.34
CA SER A 63 -0.44 1.85 3.44
C SER A 63 0.32 2.25 2.19
N VAL A 64 -0.13 3.31 1.52
CA VAL A 64 0.48 3.85 0.31
C VAL A 64 0.88 5.30 0.56
N SER A 65 2.13 5.65 0.27
CA SER A 65 2.60 7.04 0.25
C SER A 65 3.25 7.36 -1.07
N VAL A 66 2.67 8.29 -1.82
CA VAL A 66 3.21 8.73 -3.12
C VAL A 66 3.82 10.11 -2.95
N PHE A 67 5.13 10.19 -3.13
CA PHE A 67 5.90 11.42 -3.01
C PHE A 67 6.04 12.13 -4.36
N SER A 68 6.62 13.33 -4.37
CA SER A 68 7.07 13.98 -5.59
C SER A 68 8.13 13.12 -6.30
N GLU A 69 8.32 13.35 -7.60
CA GLU A 69 9.35 12.67 -8.41
C GLU A 69 9.11 11.16 -8.61
N GLY A 70 7.86 10.71 -8.52
CA GLY A 70 7.50 9.33 -8.87
C GLY A 70 7.97 8.27 -7.88
N TYR A 71 8.29 8.67 -6.65
CA TYR A 71 8.66 7.75 -5.57
C TYR A 71 7.43 7.29 -4.77
N VAL A 72 7.30 5.98 -4.55
CA VAL A 72 6.17 5.36 -3.85
C VAL A 72 6.66 4.48 -2.70
N GLU A 73 6.03 4.57 -1.54
CA GLU A 73 6.22 3.64 -0.43
C GLU A 73 4.94 2.85 -0.19
N LEU A 74 5.10 1.53 -0.01
CA LEU A 74 4.05 0.58 0.23
C LEU A 74 4.39 -0.21 1.50
N LEU A 75 3.41 -0.37 2.39
CA LEU A 75 3.53 -1.24 3.56
C LEU A 75 2.42 -2.31 3.52
N VAL A 76 2.82 -3.58 3.52
CA VAL A 76 1.92 -4.74 3.47
C VAL A 76 2.11 -5.67 4.67
N PRO A 77 1.12 -6.52 5.01
CA PRO A 77 1.21 -7.36 6.21
C PRO A 77 2.30 -8.41 6.14
N GLY A 78 2.57 -8.96 4.96
CA GLY A 78 3.60 -9.97 4.83
C GLY A 78 3.91 -10.34 3.40
N ARG A 79 5.07 -10.97 3.24
CA ARG A 79 5.61 -11.40 1.93
C ARG A 79 4.84 -12.56 1.30
N ARG A 80 4.03 -13.25 2.10
CA ARG A 80 3.17 -14.37 1.66
C ARG A 80 1.69 -13.99 1.56
N ASP A 81 1.35 -12.74 1.85
CA ASP A 81 -0.02 -12.26 1.74
C ASP A 81 -0.33 -11.93 0.27
N ALA A 82 -0.81 -12.94 -0.46
CA ALA A 82 -1.04 -12.84 -1.90
C ALA A 82 -2.04 -11.73 -2.27
N GLU A 83 -3.01 -11.45 -1.39
CA GLU A 83 -4.07 -10.48 -1.66
C GLU A 83 -3.57 -9.03 -1.59
N SER A 84 -2.82 -8.68 -0.55
CA SER A 84 -2.19 -7.35 -0.42
C SER A 84 -1.11 -7.13 -1.47
N LEU A 85 -0.32 -8.17 -1.78
CA LEU A 85 0.69 -8.12 -2.84
C LEU A 85 0.06 -7.90 -4.22
N GLU A 86 -1.02 -8.62 -4.54
CA GLU A 86 -1.72 -8.42 -5.81
C GLU A 86 -2.36 -7.03 -5.89
N ARG A 87 -2.92 -6.51 -4.79
CA ARG A 87 -3.41 -5.12 -4.73
C ARG A 87 -2.29 -4.12 -5.00
N CYS A 88 -1.11 -4.29 -4.40
CA CYS A 88 0.05 -3.44 -4.66
C CYS A 88 0.44 -3.48 -6.14
N ARG A 89 0.52 -4.68 -6.72
CA ARG A 89 0.87 -4.86 -8.13
C ARG A 89 -0.13 -4.16 -9.05
N ILE A 90 -1.43 -4.38 -8.86
CA ILE A 90 -2.47 -3.76 -9.69
C ILE A 90 -2.43 -2.23 -9.55
N PHE A 91 -2.30 -1.71 -8.33
CA PHE A 91 -2.22 -0.29 -8.06
C PHE A 91 -1.06 0.37 -8.82
N LEU A 92 0.15 -0.19 -8.70
CA LEU A 92 1.33 0.30 -9.38
C LEU A 92 1.24 0.14 -10.91
N ALA A 93 0.75 -1.01 -11.39
CA ALA A 93 0.65 -1.29 -12.83
C ALA A 93 -0.35 -0.37 -13.54
N ARG A 94 -1.48 -0.04 -12.89
CA ARG A 94 -2.46 0.91 -13.43
C ARG A 94 -1.95 2.35 -13.49
N ALA A 95 -0.94 2.66 -12.68
CA ALA A 95 -0.27 3.94 -12.65
C ALA A 95 1.06 3.92 -13.45
N ALA A 96 1.23 3.00 -14.39
CA ALA A 96 2.44 2.93 -15.21
C ALA A 96 2.74 4.29 -15.87
N GLY A 97 3.97 4.78 -15.68
CA GLY A 97 4.41 6.10 -16.17
C GLY A 97 4.16 7.27 -15.20
N ALA A 98 3.49 7.04 -14.07
CA ALA A 98 3.30 8.04 -13.01
C ALA A 98 4.28 7.87 -11.82
N TRP A 99 5.11 6.83 -11.85
CA TRP A 99 6.11 6.52 -10.83
C TRP A 99 7.33 5.84 -11.46
N ASP A 100 8.49 5.99 -10.80
CA ASP A 100 9.78 5.48 -11.26
C ASP A 100 10.34 4.41 -10.32
N HIS A 101 10.13 4.58 -9.00
CA HIS A 101 10.61 3.67 -7.97
C HIS A 101 9.58 3.49 -6.88
N ALA A 102 9.37 2.24 -6.45
CA ALA A 102 8.60 1.95 -5.26
C ALA A 102 9.43 1.16 -4.24
N LEU A 103 9.25 1.45 -2.95
CA LEU A 103 9.70 0.59 -1.87
C LEU A 103 8.52 -0.16 -1.29
N LEU A 104 8.60 -1.49 -1.33
CA LEU A 104 7.68 -2.37 -0.64
C LEU A 104 8.32 -2.85 0.65
N MET A 105 7.69 -2.52 1.77
CA MET A 105 8.02 -3.00 3.11
C MET A 105 6.98 -4.02 3.55
N THR A 106 7.42 -5.08 4.20
CA THR A 106 6.52 -6.09 4.77
C THR A 106 6.61 -6.04 6.29
N MET A 107 5.51 -6.32 7.00
CA MET A 107 5.51 -6.30 8.47
C MET A 107 6.15 -7.54 9.09
N ASP A 108 6.37 -8.60 8.30
CA ASP A 108 6.90 -9.90 8.74
C ASP A 108 8.42 -10.05 8.60
N GLU A 109 9.09 -9.15 7.85
CA GLU A 109 10.53 -9.20 7.60
C GLU A 109 11.15 -7.79 7.66
N GLU A 110 12.41 -7.70 8.05
CA GLU A 110 13.14 -6.43 8.03
C GLU A 110 13.65 -6.08 6.62
N GLY A 111 13.57 -4.79 6.29
CA GLY A 111 14.15 -4.22 5.08
C GLY A 111 13.08 -3.83 4.05
N TYR A 112 13.55 -3.50 2.85
CA TYR A 112 12.67 -3.09 1.76
C TYR A 112 13.02 -3.79 0.45
N ILE A 113 11.98 -4.00 -0.35
CA ILE A 113 12.06 -4.52 -1.71
C ILE A 113 11.87 -3.33 -2.64
N ARG A 114 12.92 -2.97 -3.38
CA ARG A 114 12.83 -1.94 -4.41
C ARG A 114 12.19 -2.52 -5.67
N LEU A 115 11.13 -1.87 -6.12
CA LEU A 115 10.39 -2.19 -7.33
C LEU A 115 10.62 -1.09 -8.38
N ALA A 116 10.68 -1.50 -9.63
CA ALA A 116 10.62 -0.67 -10.81
C ALA A 116 9.34 -0.98 -11.61
N PRO A 117 8.89 -0.10 -12.53
CA PRO A 117 7.66 -0.32 -13.30
C PRO A 117 7.58 -1.70 -13.99
N ALA A 118 8.71 -2.17 -14.53
CA ALA A 118 8.81 -3.47 -15.17
C ALA A 118 8.51 -4.65 -14.23
N ASP A 119 8.78 -4.52 -12.93
CA ASP A 119 8.51 -5.57 -11.94
C ASP A 119 7.00 -5.79 -11.74
N THR A 120 6.15 -4.84 -12.17
CA THR A 120 4.69 -4.90 -11.98
C THR A 120 3.93 -5.33 -13.23
N ALA A 121 4.65 -5.59 -14.33
CA ALA A 121 4.08 -5.88 -15.65
C ALA A 121 3.13 -7.08 -15.64
N ASP A 122 3.49 -8.13 -14.90
CA ASP A 122 2.69 -9.34 -14.72
C ASP A 122 2.85 -9.93 -13.31
N PRO A 123 1.93 -10.81 -12.87
CA PRO A 123 1.97 -11.39 -11.53
C PRO A 123 3.22 -12.22 -11.22
N GLU A 124 3.75 -12.96 -12.20
CA GLU A 124 4.87 -13.88 -11.98
C GLU A 124 6.16 -13.09 -11.74
N THR A 125 6.43 -12.10 -12.60
CA THR A 125 7.57 -11.18 -12.45
C THR A 125 7.52 -10.46 -11.10
N PHE A 126 6.34 -9.99 -10.70
CA PHE A 126 6.16 -9.30 -9.42
C PHE A 126 6.48 -10.21 -8.24
N LEU A 127 5.92 -11.42 -8.21
CA LEU A 127 6.16 -12.38 -7.13
C LEU A 127 7.60 -12.90 -7.12
N GLU A 128 8.24 -13.07 -8.27
CA GLU A 128 9.66 -13.42 -8.35
C GLU A 128 10.52 -12.30 -7.75
N ARG A 129 10.23 -11.04 -8.09
CA ARG A 129 10.92 -9.87 -7.53
C ARG A 129 10.73 -9.78 -6.03
N VAL A 130 9.49 -9.89 -5.57
CA VAL A 130 9.14 -9.89 -4.15
C VAL A 130 9.78 -11.07 -3.45
N GLY A 131 9.86 -12.26 -4.05
CA GLY A 131 10.48 -13.46 -3.47
C GLY A 131 12.01 -13.44 -3.44
N ARG A 132 12.66 -12.70 -4.34
CA ARG A 132 14.13 -12.54 -4.39
C ARG A 132 14.67 -11.41 -3.52
N GLY A 133 13.86 -10.39 -3.23
CA GLY A 133 14.30 -9.23 -2.45
C GLY A 133 14.64 -9.59 -1.00
N ALA A 134 15.83 -10.12 -0.72
CA ALA A 134 16.37 -10.14 0.64
C ALA A 134 16.81 -8.70 0.98
N GLY A 135 16.35 -8.20 2.13
CA GLY A 135 16.35 -6.79 2.52
C GLY A 135 17.62 -6.03 2.16
N PHE A 136 17.47 -4.96 1.39
CA PHE A 136 18.47 -3.91 1.35
C PHE A 136 18.45 -3.24 2.74
N ARG A 137 19.57 -3.31 3.46
CA ARG A 137 19.79 -2.55 4.69
C ARG A 137 20.57 -1.30 4.30
N LEU A 138 20.00 -0.12 4.57
CA LEU A 138 20.72 1.15 4.47
C LEU A 138 21.88 1.19 5.45
#